data_AF-A0A7C3NHF0-F1
#
_entry.id   AF-A0A7C3NHF0-F1
#
_cell.length_a   1.000
_cell.length_b   1.000
_cell.length_c   1.000
_cell.angle_alpha   90.00
_cell.angle_beta   90.00
_cell.angle_gamma   90.00
#
_symmetry.space_group_name_H-M   'P 1'
#
loop_
_entity.id
_entity.type
_entity.pdbx_description
1 polymer ?
#
loop_
_entity_poly.entity_id
_entity_poly.type
_entity_poly.pdbx_seq_one_letter_code
_entity_poly.pdbx_strand_id
1 'polypeptide(L)'
;MNKNNADPDAPRYEPFGVFVTKKYAYRSGCRPVLYLSNQELKQLQIPRDELWRVVRFEVSDDGWISWLHEREWRCKGSFELPSQPIGVLVRSARAAEKLQNQLSKSAGEFKSKPRSVIPLTVLCQGLPKL
;
A
#
# COMPACT_ATOMS: atom_id res chain seq x y z
N MET A 1 -9.11 3.23 -14.18
CA MET A 1 -8.46 4.08 -13.16
C MET A 1 -8.61 5.54 -13.58
N ASN A 2 -8.80 6.47 -12.65
CA ASN A 2 -8.83 7.90 -13.00
C ASN A 2 -7.46 8.33 -13.56
N LYS A 3 -7.44 9.15 -14.62
CA LYS A 3 -6.21 9.64 -15.28
C LYS A 3 -5.23 10.24 -14.28
N ASN A 4 -5.73 10.93 -13.25
CA ASN A 4 -4.90 11.57 -12.21
C ASN A 4 -4.09 10.58 -11.34
N ASN A 5 -4.45 9.30 -11.28
CA ASN A 5 -3.74 8.29 -10.48
C ASN A 5 -2.89 7.35 -11.33
N ALA A 6 -3.15 7.29 -12.64
CA ALA A 6 -2.53 6.35 -13.57
C ALA A 6 -1.72 7.07 -14.65
N ASP A 7 -1.42 8.36 -14.44
CA ASP A 7 -0.47 9.10 -15.27
C ASP A 7 0.91 8.43 -15.15
N PRO A 8 1.46 7.85 -16.24
CA PRO A 8 2.76 7.19 -16.19
C PRO A 8 3.92 8.16 -15.96
N ASP A 9 3.75 9.45 -16.29
CA ASP A 9 4.77 10.49 -16.09
C ASP A 9 4.73 11.07 -14.68
N ALA A 10 3.57 11.01 -14.00
CA ALA A 10 3.37 11.47 -12.63
C ALA A 10 2.49 10.50 -11.80
N PRO A 11 2.95 9.26 -11.56
CA PRO A 11 2.12 8.28 -10.87
C PRO A 11 1.95 8.66 -9.40
N ARG A 12 0.72 8.54 -8.90
CA ARG A 12 0.42 8.78 -7.47
C ARG A 12 1.21 7.85 -6.54
N TYR A 13 1.43 6.61 -6.98
CA TYR A 13 2.18 5.61 -6.23
C TYR A 13 3.45 5.24 -6.99
N GLU A 14 4.58 5.37 -6.30
CA GLU A 14 5.84 4.88 -6.83
C GLU A 14 5.99 3.37 -6.61
N PRO A 15 6.75 2.68 -7.47
CA PRO A 15 6.98 1.23 -7.41
C PRO A 15 7.93 0.84 -6.27
N PHE A 16 7.52 1.11 -5.03
CA PHE A 16 8.20 0.75 -3.79
C PHE A 16 7.20 0.27 -2.75
N GLY A 17 7.62 -0.63 -1.86
CA GLY A 17 6.74 -1.10 -0.78
C GLY A 17 7.42 -2.02 0.22
N VAL A 18 6.79 -2.24 1.37
CA VAL A 18 7.25 -3.18 2.41
C VAL A 18 6.23 -4.30 2.55
N PHE A 19 6.69 -5.55 2.56
CA PHE A 19 5.84 -6.72 2.78
C PHE A 19 5.67 -7.01 4.27
N VAL A 20 4.42 -7.03 4.69
CA VAL A 20 4.00 -7.53 6.00
C VAL A 20 2.88 -8.54 5.83
N THR A 21 2.77 -9.49 6.76
CA THR A 21 1.64 -10.42 6.75
C THR A 21 0.37 -9.70 7.22
N LYS A 22 -0.80 -10.12 6.73
CA LYS A 22 -2.09 -9.64 7.26
C LYS A 22 -2.21 -9.87 8.77
N LYS A 23 -1.67 -10.99 9.26
CA LYS A 23 -1.63 -11.31 10.71
C LYS A 23 -0.86 -10.26 11.50
N TYR A 24 0.32 -9.85 11.03
CA TYR A 24 1.09 -8.77 11.64
C TYR A 24 0.34 -7.45 11.56
N ALA A 25 -0.09 -7.05 10.35
CA ALA A 25 -0.80 -5.79 10.12
C ALA A 25 -2.03 -5.65 11.03
N TYR A 26 -2.86 -6.69 11.12
CA TYR A 26 -4.06 -6.68 11.95
C TYR A 26 -3.73 -6.50 13.45
N ARG A 27 -2.69 -7.19 13.93
CA ARG A 27 -2.21 -7.07 15.32
C ARG A 27 -1.62 -5.70 15.62
N SER A 28 -1.00 -5.06 14.63
CA SER A 28 -0.47 -3.69 14.70
C SER A 28 -1.52 -2.60 14.43
N GLY A 29 -2.82 -2.92 14.57
CA GLY A 29 -3.89 -1.94 14.46
C GLY A 29 -4.38 -1.66 13.03
N CYS A 30 -3.82 -2.30 12.00
CA CYS A 30 -4.35 -2.15 10.66
C CYS A 30 -5.74 -2.78 10.53
N ARG A 31 -6.60 -2.17 9.74
CA ARG A 31 -7.94 -2.67 9.42
C ARG A 31 -8.19 -2.58 7.92
N PRO A 32 -8.97 -3.50 7.34
CA PRO A 32 -9.47 -3.33 5.99
C PRO A 32 -10.33 -2.06 5.91
N VAL A 33 -10.24 -1.37 4.77
CA VAL A 33 -11.08 -0.22 4.46
C VAL A 33 -12.54 -0.64 4.30
N LEU A 34 -13.43 0.21 4.79
CA LEU A 34 -14.88 0.13 4.58
C LEU A 34 -15.22 0.98 3.35
N TYR A 35 -15.74 0.33 2.32
CA TYR A 35 -16.18 0.99 1.09
C TYR A 35 -17.67 1.26 1.21
N LEU A 36 -18.05 2.51 1.46
CA LEU A 36 -19.44 2.89 1.76
C LEU A 36 -19.84 4.10 0.94
N SER A 37 -21.10 4.12 0.51
CA SER A 37 -21.75 5.33 -0.01
C SER A 37 -22.01 6.33 1.11
N ASN A 38 -22.28 7.59 0.75
CA ASN A 38 -22.68 8.59 1.75
C ASN A 38 -23.98 8.20 2.48
N GLN A 39 -24.88 7.48 1.81
CA GLN A 39 -26.11 7.00 2.41
C GLN A 39 -25.84 5.90 3.44
N GLU A 40 -25.06 4.87 3.08
CA GLU A 40 -24.68 3.80 4.01
C GLU A 40 -23.91 4.34 5.20
N LEU A 41 -22.99 5.29 4.98
CA LEU A 41 -22.24 5.94 6.05
C LEU A 41 -23.18 6.60 7.10
N LYS A 42 -24.24 7.28 6.63
CA LYS A 42 -25.26 7.88 7.50
C LYS A 42 -26.12 6.83 8.19
N GLN A 43 -26.58 5.82 7.45
CA GLN A 43 -27.47 4.78 7.96
C GLN A 43 -26.79 3.88 9.02
N LEU A 44 -25.53 3.51 8.79
CA LEU A 44 -24.75 2.69 9.71
C LEU A 44 -24.21 3.47 10.91
N GLN A 45 -24.38 4.80 10.92
CA GLN A 45 -23.92 5.68 12.00
C GLN A 45 -22.47 5.42 12.40
N ILE A 46 -21.58 5.28 11.41
CA ILE A 46 -20.17 4.97 11.65
C ILE A 46 -19.56 6.03 12.59
N PRO A 47 -18.93 5.64 13.71
CA PRO A 47 -18.31 6.59 14.63
C PRO A 47 -17.29 7.47 13.92
N ARG A 48 -17.23 8.76 14.29
CA ARG A 48 -16.27 9.71 13.71
C ARG A 48 -14.82 9.20 13.80
N ASP A 49 -14.51 8.52 14.88
CA ASP A 49 -13.18 7.93 15.13
C ASP A 49 -12.82 6.74 14.24
N GLU A 50 -13.76 6.22 13.46
CA GLU A 50 -13.57 5.13 12.50
C GLU A 50 -13.49 5.62 11.04
N LEU A 51 -13.75 6.91 10.79
CA LEU A 51 -13.77 7.48 9.43
C LEU A 51 -12.42 7.38 8.69
N TRP A 52 -11.30 7.25 9.42
CA TRP A 52 -9.96 7.09 8.84
C TRP A 52 -9.84 5.86 7.92
N ARG A 53 -10.70 4.84 8.10
CA ARG A 53 -10.76 3.66 7.23
C ARG A 53 -12.02 3.58 6.37
N VAL A 54 -12.76 4.67 6.21
CA VAL A 54 -13.89 4.73 5.27
C VAL A 54 -13.42 5.36 3.96
N VAL A 55 -13.81 4.74 2.84
CA VAL A 55 -13.59 5.23 1.48
C VAL A 55 -14.92 5.25 0.75
N ARG A 56 -15.19 6.33 0.02
CA ARG A 56 -16.44 6.47 -0.72
C ARG A 56 -16.54 5.41 -1.81
N PHE A 57 -17.64 4.67 -1.79
CA PHE A 57 -18.04 3.76 -2.87
C PHE A 57 -19.48 4.08 -3.24
N GLU A 58 -19.71 4.56 -4.46
CA GLU A 58 -21.02 5.04 -4.88
C GLU A 58 -21.21 4.79 -6.37
N VAL A 59 -22.39 4.27 -6.69
CA VAL A 59 -22.81 4.00 -8.06
C VAL A 59 -24.07 4.81 -8.31
N SER A 60 -24.06 5.59 -9.38
CA SER A 60 -25.16 6.45 -9.82
C SER A 60 -25.22 6.50 -11.34
N ASP A 61 -26.30 7.05 -11.89
CA ASP A 61 -26.44 7.23 -13.34
C ASP A 61 -25.36 8.16 -13.91
N ASP A 62 -24.86 9.10 -13.10
CA ASP A 62 -23.77 10.03 -13.46
C ASP A 62 -22.37 9.40 -13.40
N GLY A 63 -22.25 8.17 -12.91
CA GLY A 63 -21.01 7.41 -12.89
C GLY A 63 -20.71 6.66 -11.60
N TRP A 64 -19.49 6.13 -11.55
CA TRP A 64 -18.99 5.26 -10.47
C TRP A 64 -17.82 5.89 -9.73
N ILE A 65 -17.92 5.92 -8.40
CA ILE A 65 -16.80 6.16 -7.50
C ILE A 65 -16.43 4.81 -6.88
N SER A 66 -15.35 4.19 -7.34
CA SER A 66 -14.94 2.86 -6.85
C SER A 66 -13.43 2.70 -6.71
N TRP A 67 -13.04 2.25 -5.51
CA TRP A 67 -11.66 1.99 -5.08
C TRP A 67 -11.46 0.54 -4.63
N LEU A 68 -12.44 -0.34 -4.92
CA LEU A 68 -12.44 -1.75 -4.48
C LEU A 68 -11.22 -2.53 -4.98
N HIS A 69 -10.68 -2.14 -6.15
CA HIS A 69 -9.51 -2.77 -6.75
C HIS A 69 -8.23 -2.59 -5.92
N GLU A 70 -8.13 -1.54 -5.11
CA GLU A 70 -6.97 -1.30 -4.25
C GLU A 70 -6.91 -2.29 -3.08
N ARG A 71 -8.04 -2.91 -2.70
CA ARG A 71 -8.14 -3.86 -1.58
C ARG A 71 -7.44 -3.32 -0.32
N GLU A 72 -7.68 -2.05 -0.03
CA GLU A 72 -6.86 -1.22 0.86
C GLU A 72 -6.99 -1.65 2.33
N TRP A 73 -5.86 -1.60 3.05
CA TRP A 73 -5.80 -1.69 4.50
C TRP A 73 -5.14 -0.42 5.03
N ARG A 74 -5.67 0.15 6.11
CA ARG A 74 -5.12 1.34 6.75
C ARG A 74 -4.70 1.05 8.18
N CYS A 75 -3.79 1.86 8.70
CA CYS A 75 -3.50 1.99 10.13
C CYS A 75 -3.90 3.41 10.56
N LYS A 76 -4.51 3.58 11.75
CA LYS A 76 -4.79 4.91 12.29
C LYS A 76 -3.49 5.52 12.80
N GLY A 77 -3.03 6.61 12.20
CA GLY A 77 -1.77 7.26 12.56
C GLY A 77 -0.54 6.56 11.95
N SER A 78 0.47 6.29 12.76
CA SER A 78 1.74 5.71 12.31
C SER A 78 1.72 4.19 12.34
N PHE A 79 2.34 3.56 11.34
CA PHE A 79 2.53 2.12 11.30
C PHE A 79 3.97 1.75 11.63
N GLU A 80 4.17 0.98 12.70
CA GLU A 80 5.48 0.48 13.08
C GLU A 80 5.89 -0.71 12.20
N LEU A 81 6.97 -0.51 11.44
CA LEU A 81 7.55 -1.58 10.64
C LEU A 81 8.11 -2.67 11.56
N PRO A 82 7.94 -3.96 11.20
CA PRO A 82 8.62 -5.03 11.92
C PRO A 82 10.14 -4.81 11.85
N SER A 83 10.89 -5.25 12.86
CA SER A 83 12.35 -5.16 12.84
C SER A 83 12.97 -5.95 11.67
N GLN A 84 12.29 -7.01 11.23
CA GLN A 84 12.67 -7.81 10.07
C GLN A 84 11.46 -8.10 9.16
N PRO A 85 11.09 -7.18 8.25
CA PRO A 85 10.03 -7.45 7.28
C PRO A 85 10.43 -8.59 6.34
N ILE A 86 9.43 -9.26 5.76
CA ILE A 86 9.64 -10.39 4.84
C ILE A 86 10.42 -9.94 3.62
N GLY A 87 10.10 -8.75 3.12
CA GLY A 87 10.83 -8.14 2.03
C GLY A 87 10.39 -6.72 1.75
N VAL A 88 11.05 -6.11 0.79
CA VAL A 88 10.66 -4.83 0.19
C VAL A 88 10.61 -4.95 -1.32
N LEU A 89 9.68 -4.22 -1.93
CA LEU A 89 9.64 -3.99 -3.37
C LEU A 89 10.43 -2.74 -3.70
N VAL A 90 11.21 -2.82 -4.77
CA VAL A 90 11.92 -1.67 -5.33
C VAL A 90 11.74 -1.60 -6.84
N ARG A 91 11.86 -0.39 -7.39
CA ARG A 91 11.59 -0.13 -8.81
C ARG A 91 12.36 -1.02 -9.78
N SER A 92 13.64 -1.30 -9.50
CA SER A 92 14.54 -1.96 -10.46
C SER A 92 15.65 -2.76 -9.78
N ALA A 93 16.32 -3.63 -10.55
CA ALA A 93 17.49 -4.38 -10.08
C ALA A 93 18.60 -3.46 -9.54
N ARG A 94 18.86 -2.33 -10.21
CA ARG A 94 19.82 -1.32 -9.74
C ARG A 94 19.44 -0.71 -8.38
N ALA A 95 18.14 -0.43 -8.18
CA ALA A 95 17.66 0.03 -6.87
C ALA A 95 17.82 -1.05 -5.80
N ALA A 96 17.60 -2.32 -6.15
CA ALA A 96 17.79 -3.45 -5.25
C ALA A 96 19.26 -3.60 -4.82
N GLU A 97 20.20 -3.50 -5.76
CA GLU A 97 21.64 -3.53 -5.48
C GLU A 97 22.05 -2.37 -4.57
N LYS A 98 21.61 -1.14 -4.89
CA LYS A 98 21.89 0.04 -4.06
C LYS A 98 21.40 -0.13 -2.63
N LEU A 99 20.15 -0.57 -2.46
CA LEU A 99 19.57 -0.76 -1.12
C LEU A 99 20.29 -1.87 -0.35
N GLN A 100 20.62 -2.99 -1.00
CA GLN A 100 21.41 -4.06 -0.37
C GLN A 100 22.77 -3.58 0.10
N ASN A 101 23.47 -2.78 -0.72
CA ASN A 101 24.75 -2.17 -0.36
C ASN A 101 24.63 -1.19 0.82
N GLN A 102 23.53 -0.46 0.92
CA GLN A 102 23.26 0.42 2.07
C GLN A 102 22.98 -0.38 3.34
N LEU A 103 22.15 -1.43 3.24
CA LEU A 103 21.81 -2.31 4.37
C LEU A 103 23.04 -3.04 4.92
N SER A 104 24.01 -3.38 4.07
CA SER A 104 25.26 -4.05 4.48
C SER A 104 26.29 -3.08 5.07
N LYS A 105 26.50 -1.90 4.47
CA LYS A 105 27.50 -0.93 4.91
C LYS A 105 27.08 -0.11 6.14
N SER A 106 25.78 0.15 6.29
CA SER A 106 25.21 0.99 7.35
C SER A 106 24.31 0.18 8.28
N ALA A 107 24.79 -0.98 8.73
CA ALA A 107 24.00 -1.90 9.55
C ALA A 107 23.47 -1.25 10.85
N GLY A 108 24.14 -0.23 11.40
CA GLY A 108 23.69 0.48 12.60
C GLY A 108 22.61 1.55 12.37
N GLU A 109 22.41 2.00 11.13
CA GLU A 109 21.49 3.10 10.82
C GLU A 109 20.04 2.62 10.65
N PHE A 110 19.85 1.37 10.23
CA PHE A 110 18.53 0.80 9.97
C PHE A 110 18.00 0.00 11.17
N LYS A 111 16.93 0.51 11.80
CA LYS A 111 16.16 -0.20 12.85
C LYS A 111 15.34 -1.38 12.30
N SER A 112 15.02 -1.35 11.01
CA SER A 112 14.25 -2.39 10.31
C SER A 112 15.02 -2.86 9.08
N LYS A 113 15.24 -4.18 8.97
CA LYS A 113 16.04 -4.78 7.89
C LYS A 113 15.28 -5.89 7.20
N PRO A 114 14.90 -5.74 5.92
CA PRO A 114 14.15 -6.77 5.22
C PRO A 114 14.99 -8.02 4.98
N ARG A 115 14.33 -9.18 4.95
CA ARG A 115 14.98 -10.45 4.56
C ARG A 115 15.24 -10.55 3.05
N SER A 116 14.49 -9.80 2.25
CA SER A 116 14.62 -9.80 0.80
C SER A 116 14.38 -8.40 0.21
N VAL A 117 15.10 -8.09 -0.87
CA VAL A 117 14.90 -6.87 -1.66
C VAL A 117 14.53 -7.32 -3.06
N ILE A 118 13.28 -7.11 -3.47
CA ILE A 118 12.69 -7.69 -4.67
C ILE A 118 12.49 -6.58 -5.71
N PRO A 119 13.23 -6.61 -6.83
CA PRO A 119 13.03 -5.65 -7.91
C PRO A 119 11.77 -5.99 -8.71
N LEU A 120 10.89 -4.99 -8.87
CA LEU A 120 9.65 -5.14 -9.64
C LEU A 120 9.90 -5.43 -11.11
N THR A 121 11.01 -4.96 -11.68
CA THR A 121 11.41 -5.35 -13.04
C THR A 121 11.64 -6.85 -13.22
N VAL A 122 11.95 -7.60 -12.15
CA VAL A 122 12.09 -9.06 -12.19
C VAL A 122 10.77 -9.73 -11.89
N LEU A 123 10.03 -9.23 -10.88
CA LEU A 123 8.74 -9.80 -10.51
C LEU A 123 7.68 -9.67 -11.62
N CYS A 124 7.75 -8.58 -12.38
CA CYS A 124 6.82 -8.29 -13.48
C CYS A 124 7.36 -8.72 -14.85
N GLN A 125 8.49 -9.44 -14.93
CA GLN A 125 9.00 -9.95 -16.21
C GLN A 125 7.98 -10.89 -16.85
N GLY A 126 7.64 -10.63 -18.11
CA GLY A 126 6.70 -11.45 -18.88
C GLY A 126 5.22 -11.08 -18.70
N LEU A 127 4.89 -10.08 -17.89
CA LEU A 127 3.55 -9.50 -17.92
C LEU A 127 3.36 -8.70 -19.22
N PRO A 128 2.22 -8.85 -19.92
CA PRO A 128 1.94 -8.03 -21.09
C PRO A 128 1.97 -6.55 -20.68
N LYS A 129 2.60 -5.70 -21.51
CA LYS A 129 2.48 -4.25 -21.35
C LYS A 129 1.01 -3.90 -21.57
N LEU A 130 0.35 -3.48 -20.50
CA LEU A 130 -1.02 -2.96 -20.53
C LEU A 130 -1.06 -1.60 -21.25
#